data_AF-A0A246DL90-F1
#
_entry.id   AF-A0A246DL90-F1
#
_cell.length_a   1.000
_cell.length_b   1.000
_cell.length_c   1.000
_cell.angle_alpha   90.00
_cell.angle_beta   90.00
_cell.angle_gamma   90.00
#
_symmetry.space_group_name_H-M   'P 1'
#
loop_
_entity.id
_entity.type
_entity.pdbx_description
1 polymer ?
#
loop_
_entity_poly.entity_id
_entity_poly.type
_entity_poly.pdbx_seq_one_letter_code
_entity_poly.pdbx_strand_id
1 'polypeptide(L)'
;APHVLKAIRRRFPWLRHIFADGGYAGAKLRRAMCGHGDWTIEIVKRSDHAKGFVVLPKRWVVERTFAWLGRCRRLAKDWEKSIESATAWAQIASIRMLTRRIARYWIYE
;
A
#
# COMPACT_ATOMS: atom_id res chain seq x y z
N ALA A 1 -9.35 -3.81 7.26
CA ALA A 1 -8.05 -3.22 7.66
C ALA A 1 -7.44 -3.71 8.98
N PRO A 2 -8.16 -4.05 10.07
CA PRO A 2 -7.52 -4.24 11.38
C PRO A 2 -6.48 -5.37 11.45
N HIS A 3 -6.69 -6.46 10.70
CA HIS A 3 -5.72 -7.56 10.62
C HIS A 3 -4.39 -7.14 10.00
N VAL A 4 -4.41 -6.33 8.93
CA VAL A 4 -3.21 -5.80 8.27
C VAL A 4 -2.42 -4.92 9.23
N LEU A 5 -3.12 -4.05 9.94
CA LEU A 5 -2.51 -3.12 10.89
C LEU A 5 -1.91 -3.88 12.09
N LYS A 6 -2.59 -4.88 12.63
CA LYS A 6 -2.06 -5.76 13.69
C LYS A 6 -0.75 -6.46 13.26
N ALA A 7 -0.69 -6.95 12.02
CA ALA A 7 0.52 -7.58 11.48
C ALA A 7 1.68 -6.58 11.32
N ILE A 8 1.39 -5.38 10.79
CA ILE A 8 2.37 -4.31 10.59
C ILE A 8 2.99 -3.85 11.89
N ARG A 9 2.24 -3.75 12.99
CA ARG A 9 2.77 -3.31 14.30
C ARG A 9 3.96 -4.13 14.78
N ARG A 10 3.92 -5.46 14.57
CA ARG A 10 5.02 -6.35 14.96
C ARG A 10 6.22 -6.20 14.02
N ARG A 11 5.97 -6.00 12.73
CA ARG A 11 7.03 -5.95 11.71
C ARG A 11 7.73 -4.60 11.64
N PHE A 12 7.03 -3.53 11.95
CA PHE A 12 7.48 -2.14 11.85
C PHE A 12 7.10 -1.36 13.13
N PRO A 13 7.74 -1.65 14.28
CA PRO A 13 7.40 -1.02 15.56
C PRO A 13 7.66 0.50 15.59
N TRP A 14 8.46 1.00 14.66
CA TRP A 14 8.75 2.42 14.44
C TRP A 14 7.70 3.14 13.56
N LEU A 15 6.70 2.45 13.02
CA LEU A 15 5.64 3.11 12.26
C LEU A 15 4.86 4.07 13.18
N ARG A 16 4.70 5.32 12.77
CA ARG A 16 3.98 6.36 13.51
C ARG A 16 2.79 6.95 12.76
N HIS A 17 2.84 6.97 11.43
CA HIS A 17 1.87 7.68 10.59
C HIS A 17 1.28 6.76 9.53
N ILE A 18 -0.04 6.78 9.40
CA ILE A 18 -0.80 5.98 8.45
C ILE A 18 -1.69 6.91 7.63
N PHE A 19 -1.54 6.86 6.30
CA PHE A 19 -2.46 7.52 5.38
C PHE A 19 -3.60 6.57 5.03
N ALA A 20 -4.83 7.07 5.00
CA ALA A 20 -6.00 6.33 4.54
C ALA A 20 -6.91 7.22 3.69
N ASP A 21 -7.68 6.62 2.78
CA ASP A 21 -8.64 7.37 1.95
C ASP A 21 -9.92 7.74 2.73
N GLY A 22 -10.79 8.53 2.10
CA GLY A 22 -12.04 9.00 2.69
C GLY A 22 -13.01 7.89 3.13
N GLY A 23 -12.94 6.69 2.54
CA GLY A 23 -13.76 5.54 2.96
C GLY A 23 -13.43 5.04 4.36
N TYR A 24 -12.27 5.42 4.90
CA TYR A 24 -11.81 5.08 6.24
C TYR A 24 -12.05 6.16 7.29
N ALA A 25 -12.71 7.28 6.93
CA ALA A 25 -12.95 8.40 7.85
C ALA A 25 -13.90 8.08 9.03
N GLY A 26 -14.64 6.96 8.95
CA GLY A 26 -15.66 6.60 9.93
C GLY A 26 -15.15 6.09 11.28
N ALA A 27 -16.02 6.10 12.28
CA ALA A 27 -15.76 5.60 13.64
C ALA A 27 -15.33 4.11 13.67
N LYS A 28 -15.61 3.35 12.62
CA LYS A 28 -15.19 1.95 12.49
C LYS A 28 -13.68 1.79 12.51
N LEU A 29 -12.93 2.59 11.76
CA LEU A 29 -11.47 2.49 11.76
C LEU A 29 -10.90 2.95 13.10
N ARG A 30 -11.39 4.09 13.64
CA ARG A 30 -10.96 4.60 14.94
C ARG A 30 -11.14 3.58 16.07
N ARG A 31 -12.33 2.96 16.15
CA ARG A 31 -12.61 1.90 17.14
C ARG A 31 -11.75 0.66 16.92
N ALA A 32 -11.56 0.25 15.67
CA ALA A 32 -10.69 -0.88 15.33
C ALA A 32 -9.19 -0.60 15.58
N MET A 33 -8.82 0.64 15.87
CA MET A 33 -7.47 1.05 16.23
C MET A 33 -7.27 1.24 17.74
N CYS A 34 -8.36 1.30 18.53
CA CYS A 34 -8.26 1.34 19.99
C CYS A 34 -7.49 0.10 20.49
N GLY A 35 -6.43 0.32 21.25
CA GLY A 35 -5.53 -0.74 21.74
C GLY A 35 -4.47 -1.21 20.72
N HIS A 36 -4.43 -0.63 19.52
CA HIS A 36 -3.48 -0.98 18.46
C HIS A 36 -2.42 0.12 18.23
N GLY A 37 -1.77 0.56 19.32
CA GLY A 37 -0.62 1.46 19.27
C GLY A 37 -0.93 2.93 18.98
N ASP A 38 0.01 3.80 19.35
CA ASP A 38 -0.11 5.25 19.13
C ASP A 38 0.30 5.60 17.70
N TRP A 39 -0.68 5.56 16.79
CA TRP A 39 -0.52 5.93 15.40
C TRP A 39 -1.37 7.14 15.05
N THR A 40 -0.77 8.06 14.31
CA THR A 40 -1.50 9.16 13.67
C THR A 40 -2.10 8.65 12.36
N ILE A 41 -3.43 8.69 12.25
CA ILE A 41 -4.16 8.33 11.04
C ILE A 41 -4.59 9.62 10.34
N GLU A 42 -4.00 9.85 9.17
CA GLU A 42 -4.35 10.96 8.30
C GLU A 42 -5.29 10.49 7.19
N ILE A 43 -6.51 11.04 7.18
CA ILE A 43 -7.47 10.78 6.11
C ILE A 43 -7.20 11.75 4.97
N VAL A 44 -6.67 11.22 3.87
CA VAL A 44 -6.49 11.94 2.63
C VAL A 44 -7.79 11.86 1.83
N LYS A 45 -8.61 12.91 1.92
CA LYS A 45 -9.83 13.07 1.12
C LYS A 45 -9.79 14.34 0.28
N ARG A 46 -10.54 14.35 -0.82
CA ARG A 46 -10.78 15.57 -1.58
C ARG A 46 -11.58 16.55 -0.72
N SER A 47 -11.35 17.85 -0.91
CA SER A 47 -12.28 18.86 -0.43
C SER A 47 -13.66 18.66 -1.06
N ASP A 48 -14.71 18.78 -0.25
CA ASP A 48 -16.09 18.65 -0.67
C ASP A 48 -16.49 19.81 -1.61
N HIS A 49 -15.77 20.94 -1.54
CA HIS A 49 -15.96 22.13 -2.39
C HIS A 49 -15.12 22.13 -3.68
N ALA A 50 -14.21 21.17 -3.86
CA ALA A 50 -13.37 21.12 -5.05
C ALA A 50 -14.19 20.69 -6.29
N LYS A 51 -14.15 21.51 -7.34
CA LYS A 51 -14.73 21.17 -8.66
C LYS A 51 -13.65 20.54 -9.55
N GLY A 52 -14.01 19.48 -10.27
CA GLY A 52 -13.10 18.78 -11.18
C GLY A 52 -12.13 17.81 -10.48
N PHE A 53 -11.07 17.44 -11.21
CA PHE A 53 -10.03 16.54 -10.72
C PHE A 53 -9.00 17.31 -9.88
N VAL A 54 -8.76 16.84 -8.66
CA VAL A 54 -7.72 17.38 -7.77
C VAL A 54 -6.75 16.27 -7.39
N VAL A 55 -5.46 16.53 -7.59
CA VAL A 55 -4.40 15.62 -7.20
C VAL A 55 -4.35 15.56 -5.67
N LEU A 56 -4.58 14.37 -5.11
CA LEU A 56 -4.44 14.14 -3.68
C LEU A 56 -3.03 13.64 -3.34
N PRO A 57 -2.41 14.16 -2.26
CA PRO A 57 -1.10 13.70 -1.82
C PRO A 57 -1.13 12.22 -1.49
N LYS A 58 -0.09 11.47 -1.87
CA LYS A 58 0.12 10.04 -1.55
C LYS A 58 -0.94 9.04 -2.06
N ARG A 59 -2.07 9.47 -2.63
CA ARG A 59 -3.15 8.61 -3.15
C ARG A 59 -2.64 7.55 -4.12
N TRP A 60 -1.77 7.95 -5.05
CA TRP A 60 -1.28 7.09 -6.11
C TRP A 60 -0.18 6.13 -5.69
N VAL A 61 0.34 6.17 -4.46
CA VAL A 61 1.50 5.34 -4.08
C VAL A 61 1.18 3.85 -4.17
N VAL A 62 0.02 3.43 -3.65
CA VAL A 62 -0.42 2.04 -3.68
C VAL A 62 -0.77 1.62 -5.11
N GLU A 63 -1.60 2.40 -5.80
CA GLU A 63 -2.02 2.11 -7.18
C GLU A 63 -0.83 2.04 -8.15
N ARG A 64 0.13 2.95 -8.01
CA ARG A 64 1.38 2.93 -8.79
C ARG A 64 2.20 1.68 -8.54
N THR A 65 2.23 1.20 -7.29
CA THR A 65 2.90 -0.07 -6.97
C THR A 65 2.24 -1.22 -7.71
N PHE A 66 0.91 -1.31 -7.70
CA PHE A 66 0.18 -2.33 -8.47
C PHE A 66 0.36 -2.16 -9.99
N ALA A 67 0.37 -0.94 -10.51
CA ALA A 67 0.65 -0.68 -11.93
C ALA A 67 2.05 -1.17 -12.33
N TRP A 68 3.05 -1.06 -11.45
CA TRP A 68 4.38 -1.63 -11.69
C TRP A 68 4.40 -3.15 -11.62
N LEU A 69 3.68 -3.74 -10.65
CA LEU A 69 3.53 -5.20 -10.56
C LEU A 69 2.81 -5.78 -11.78
N GLY A 70 1.85 -5.06 -12.35
CA GLY A 70 1.18 -5.41 -13.60
C GLY A 70 2.11 -5.53 -14.82
N ARG A 71 3.32 -4.96 -14.77
CA ARG A 71 4.35 -5.18 -15.80
C ARG A 71 4.97 -6.58 -15.71
N CYS A 72 4.74 -7.32 -14.64
CA CYS A 72 5.05 -8.73 -14.58
C CYS A 72 3.94 -9.51 -15.30
N ARG A 73 4.20 -9.99 -16.52
CA ARG A 73 3.23 -10.77 -17.33
C ARG A 73 2.58 -11.92 -16.55
N ARG A 74 3.30 -12.51 -15.59
CA ARG A 74 2.79 -13.61 -14.76
C ARG A 74 1.63 -13.19 -13.85
N LEU A 75 1.55 -11.92 -13.49
CA LEU A 75 0.48 -11.31 -12.68
C LEU A 75 -0.64 -10.69 -13.54
N ALA A 76 -0.58 -10.78 -14.87
CA ALA A 76 -1.56 -10.14 -15.76
C ALA A 76 -2.97 -10.74 -15.65
N LYS A 77 -3.06 -12.01 -15.21
CA LYS A 77 -4.30 -12.69 -14.87
C LYS A 77 -4.08 -13.50 -13.59
N ASP A 78 -5.15 -13.83 -12.90
CA ASP A 78 -5.10 -14.77 -11.79
C ASP A 78 -5.02 -16.19 -12.34
N TRP A 79 -3.80 -16.73 -12.31
CA TRP A 79 -3.49 -18.08 -12.79
C TRP A 79 -3.31 -19.06 -11.63
N GLU A 80 -3.19 -18.55 -10.39
CA GLU A 80 -2.77 -19.36 -9.27
C GLU A 80 -3.96 -20.10 -8.65
N LYS A 81 -3.76 -21.38 -8.34
CA LYS A 81 -4.78 -22.18 -7.66
C LYS A 81 -4.90 -21.83 -6.18
N SER A 82 -3.83 -21.39 -5.55
CA SER A 82 -3.77 -21.15 -4.11
C SER A 82 -3.28 -19.73 -3.79
N ILE A 83 -3.74 -19.20 -2.65
CA ILE A 83 -3.39 -17.87 -2.17
C ILE A 83 -1.89 -17.78 -1.85
N GLU A 84 -1.29 -18.87 -1.40
CA GLU A 84 0.15 -18.96 -1.11
C GLU A 84 0.95 -18.77 -2.39
N SER A 85 0.57 -19.46 -3.48
CA SER A 85 1.24 -19.30 -4.78
C SER A 85 1.05 -17.89 -5.34
N ALA A 86 -0.16 -17.33 -5.24
CA ALA A 86 -0.44 -15.93 -5.65
C ALA A 86 0.44 -14.93 -4.87
N THR A 87 0.55 -15.14 -3.56
CA THR A 87 1.38 -14.31 -2.67
C THR A 87 2.85 -14.42 -3.02
N ALA A 88 3.35 -15.64 -3.28
CA ALA A 88 4.73 -15.87 -3.69
C ALA A 88 5.06 -15.16 -5.01
N TRP A 89 4.17 -15.22 -6.00
CA TRP A 89 4.37 -14.51 -7.26
C TRP A 89 4.36 -12.99 -7.10
N ALA A 90 3.51 -12.44 -6.23
CA ALA A 90 3.51 -11.02 -5.91
C ALA A 90 4.84 -10.58 -5.25
N GLN A 91 5.39 -11.41 -4.36
CA GLN A 91 6.71 -11.18 -3.76
C GLN A 91 7.84 -11.25 -4.80
N ILE A 92 7.85 -12.28 -5.65
CA ILE A 92 8.84 -12.43 -6.72
C ILE A 92 8.79 -11.23 -7.68
N ALA A 93 7.60 -10.78 -8.07
CA ALA A 93 7.45 -9.60 -8.93
C ALA A 93 7.99 -8.32 -8.26
N SER A 94 7.76 -8.17 -6.95
CA SER A 94 8.29 -7.06 -6.15
C SER A 94 9.82 -7.10 -6.08
N ILE A 95 10.42 -8.26 -5.79
CA ILE A 95 11.88 -8.46 -5.78
C ILE A 95 12.47 -8.10 -7.14
N ARG A 96 11.94 -8.67 -8.23
CA ARG A 96 12.41 -8.39 -9.60
C ARG A 96 12.35 -6.90 -9.95
N MET A 97 11.32 -6.19 -9.50
CA MET A 97 11.20 -4.75 -9.70
C MET A 97 12.28 -4.00 -8.92
N LEU A 98 12.45 -4.30 -7.63
CA LEU A 98 13.43 -3.62 -6.76
C LEU A 98 14.87 -3.88 -7.21
N THR A 99 15.23 -5.12 -7.55
CA THR A 99 16.56 -5.47 -8.06
C THR A 99 16.89 -4.68 -9.33
N ARG A 100 15.95 -4.57 -10.27
CA ARG A 100 16.16 -3.77 -11.50
C ARG A 100 16.31 -2.27 -11.23
N ARG A 101 15.66 -1.74 -10.19
CA ARG A 101 15.81 -0.33 -9.81
C ARG A 101 17.16 -0.10 -9.18
N ILE A 102 17.55 -0.92 -8.21
CA ILE A 102 18.84 -0.81 -7.54
C ILE A 102 19.96 -0.89 -8.58
N ALA A 103 19.96 -1.92 -9.43
CA ALA A 103 20.97 -2.08 -10.47
C ALA A 103 21.03 -0.89 -11.46
N ARG A 104 19.90 -0.23 -11.72
CA ARG A 104 19.88 0.96 -12.59
C ARG A 104 20.47 2.17 -11.90
N TYR A 105 20.09 2.45 -10.65
CA TYR A 105 20.52 3.66 -9.95
C TYR A 105 21.96 3.57 -9.42
N TRP A 106 22.45 2.35 -9.17
CA TRP A 106 23.82 2.12 -8.70
C TRP A 106 24.90 2.30 -9.77
N ILE A 107 24.54 2.43 -11.05
CA ILE A 107 25.47 2.66 -12.17
C ILE A 107 25.69 4.18 -12.39
N TYR A 108 24.94 5.05 -11.72
CA TYR A 108 25.00 6.51 -11.86
C TYR A 108 25.53 7.23 -10.61
N GLU A 109 26.08 6.50 -9.65
CA GLU A 109 26.94 6.99 -8.55
C GLU A 109 28.37 6.45 -8.77
#